data_AF-A0A0F2JGX5-F1
#
_entry.id   AF-A0A0F2JGX5-F1
#
_cell.length_a   1.000
_cell.length_b   1.000
_cell.length_c   1.000
_cell.angle_alpha   90.00
_cell.angle_beta   90.00
_cell.angle_gamma   90.00
#
_symmetry.space_group_name_H-M   'P 1'
#
loop_
_entity.id
_entity.type
_entity.pdbx_description
1 polymer ?
#
loop_
_entity_poly.entity_id
_entity_poly.type
_entity_poly.pdbx_seq_one_letter_code
_entity_poly.pdbx_strand_id
1 'polypeptide(L)' 'MRANFDILERHRHSLTVDYVPPGQDATVAFPELDLKLRNSTDANLLILSYIDGNTLNFELYEKGEN' A
#
# COMPACT_ATOMS: atom_id res chain seq x y z
N MET A 1 2.70 -6.57 3.56
CA MET A 1 2.09 -5.30 4.02
C MET A 1 2.28 -5.21 5.53
N ARG A 2 2.93 -4.15 6.04
CA ARG A 2 3.41 -4.13 7.44
C ARG A 2 2.46 -3.44 8.43
N ALA A 3 1.47 -2.69 7.95
CA ALA A 3 0.58 -1.86 8.77
C ALA A 3 -0.75 -2.52 9.17
N ASN A 4 -0.94 -3.83 8.92
CA ASN A 4 -2.14 -4.61 9.28
C ASN A 4 -3.51 -4.00 8.91
N PHE A 5 -3.57 -3.12 7.91
CA PHE A 5 -4.83 -2.65 7.36
C PHE A 5 -5.57 -3.75 6.60
N ASP A 6 -6.90 -3.67 6.61
CA ASP A 6 -7.74 -4.55 5.81
C ASP A 6 -7.50 -4.28 4.32
N ILE A 7 -7.11 -5.31 3.57
CA ILE A 7 -6.96 -5.27 2.12
C ILE A 7 -8.32 -5.55 1.48
N LEU A 8 -8.91 -4.53 0.86
CA LEU A 8 -10.19 -4.65 0.15
C LEU A 8 -10.01 -5.14 -1.29
N GLU A 9 -8.89 -4.78 -1.90
CA GLU A 9 -8.54 -5.21 -3.26
C GLU A 9 -7.02 -5.31 -3.36
N ARG A 10 -6.54 -6.45 -3.89
CA ARG A 10 -5.15 -6.63 -4.27
C ARG A 10 -5.07 -7.71 -5.33
N HIS A 11 -4.45 -7.38 -6.46
CA HIS A 11 -4.15 -8.33 -7.52
C HIS A 11 -2.65 -8.54 -7.55
N ARG A 12 -2.21 -9.80 -7.58
CA ARG A 12 -0.80 -10.13 -7.83
C ARG A 12 -0.51 -10.04 -9.33
N HIS A 13 0.75 -9.81 -9.68
CA HIS A 13 1.20 -10.03 -11.05
C HIS A 13 1.02 -11.51 -11.43
N SER A 14 0.68 -11.75 -12.69
CA SER A 14 0.62 -13.09 -13.26
C SER A 14 2.01 -13.76 -13.29
N LEU A 15 3.05 -12.96 -13.47
CA LEU A 15 4.45 -13.37 -13.45
C LEU A 15 5.10 -13.01 -12.11
N THR A 16 6.13 -13.76 -11.74
CA THR A 16 6.94 -13.45 -10.55
C THR A 16 7.84 -12.24 -10.86
N VAL A 17 7.94 -11.32 -9.91
CA VAL A 17 8.81 -10.14 -9.98
C VAL A 17 9.87 -10.24 -8.88
N ASP A 18 11.06 -9.69 -9.14
CA ASP A 18 12.24 -9.80 -8.27
C ASP A 18 12.49 -8.56 -7.39
N TYR A 19 11.89 -7.42 -7.75
CA TYR A 19 12.09 -6.14 -7.05
C TYR A 19 11.22 -5.95 -5.79
N VAL A 20 10.33 -6.90 -5.48
CA VAL A 20 9.61 -6.95 -4.20
C VAL A 20 9.61 -8.37 -3.62
N PRO A 21 9.61 -8.52 -2.28
CA PRO A 21 9.53 -9.85 -1.66
C PRO A 21 8.28 -10.62 -2.09
N PRO A 22 8.35 -11.96 -2.16
CA PRO A 22 7.21 -12.80 -2.50
C PRO A 22 5.97 -12.50 -1.66
N GLY A 23 4.83 -12.34 -2.33
CA GLY A 23 3.53 -12.07 -1.71
C GLY A 23 3.29 -10.62 -1.30
N GLN A 24 4.23 -9.70 -1.60
CA GLN A 24 4.09 -8.27 -1.32
C GLN A 24 3.84 -7.42 -2.57
N ASP A 25 3.72 -8.05 -3.74
CA ASP A 25 3.39 -7.37 -4.97
C ASP A 25 1.90 -7.03 -5.06
N ALA A 26 1.63 -5.97 -5.82
CA ALA A 26 0.29 -5.56 -6.24
C ALA A 26 0.37 -4.99 -7.66
N THR A 27 -0.56 -5.35 -8.53
CA THR A 27 -0.77 -4.75 -9.84
C THR A 27 -1.81 -3.64 -9.72
N VAL A 28 -1.47 -2.45 -10.21
CA VAL A 28 -2.38 -1.31 -10.31
C VAL A 28 -2.43 -0.88 -11.77
N ALA A 29 -3.63 -0.87 -12.35
CA ALA A 29 -3.91 -0.47 -13.72
C ALA A 29 -5.29 0.19 -13.72
N PHE A 30 -5.30 1.51 -13.54
CA PHE A 30 -6.55 2.25 -13.43
C PHE A 30 -7.29 2.30 -14.79
N PRO A 31 -8.62 2.10 -14.82
CA PRO A 31 -9.53 1.90 -13.68
C PRO A 31 -9.79 0.44 -13.27
N GLU A 32 -9.21 -0.55 -13.94
CA GLU A 32 -9.61 -1.96 -13.80
C GLU A 32 -9.03 -2.67 -12.56
N LEU A 33 -7.77 -2.41 -12.22
CA LEU A 33 -7.05 -3.07 -11.12
C LEU A 33 -6.51 -2.02 -10.15
N ASP A 34 -6.76 -2.24 -8.86
CA ASP A 34 -6.35 -1.29 -7.82
C ASP A 34 -5.79 -2.01 -6.57
N LEU A 35 -5.09 -1.25 -5.73
CA LEU A 35 -4.71 -1.65 -4.38
C LEU A 35 -5.54 -0.84 -3.39
N LYS A 36 -6.60 -1.44 -2.85
CA LYS A 36 -7.52 -0.76 -1.94
C LYS A 36 -7.33 -1.24 -0.51
N LEU A 37 -7.16 -0.28 0.39
CA LEU A 37 -6.99 -0.51 1.82
C LEU A 37 -8.10 0.21 2.58
N ARG A 38 -8.58 -0.40 3.65
CA ARG A 38 -9.46 0.25 4.62
C ARG A 38 -8.67 0.62 5.85
N ASN A 39 -8.77 1.87 6.27
CA ASN A 39 -8.39 2.25 7.62
C ASN A 39 -9.35 1.57 8.60
N SER A 40 -8.90 0.50 9.25
CA SER A 40 -9.65 -0.27 10.24
C SER A 40 -9.40 0.22 11.68
N THR A 41 -8.69 1.34 11.84
CA THR A 41 -8.38 1.96 13.13
C THR A 41 -9.40 3.04 13.48
N ASP A 42 -9.50 3.39 14.76
CA ASP A 42 -10.31 4.52 15.22
C ASP A 42 -9.59 5.88 15.03
N ALA A 43 -8.32 5.86 14.57
CA ALA A 43 -7.49 7.03 14.39
C ALA A 43 -7.53 7.54 12.94
N ASN A 44 -7.23 8.83 12.77
CA ASN A 44 -6.95 9.37 11.44
C ASN A 44 -5.56 8.93 10.97
N LEU A 45 -5.42 8.67 9.67
CA LEU A 45 -4.12 8.37 9.06
C LEU A 45 -3.52 9.62 8.43
N LEU A 46 -2.25 9.87 8.75
CA LEU A 46 -1.37 10.72 7.96
C LEU A 46 -0.71 9.85 6.88
N ILE A 47 -0.91 10.21 5.61
CA ILE A 47 -0.26 9.58 4.47
C ILE A 47 0.80 10.55 3.94
N LEU A 48 2.06 10.14 4.01
CA LEU A 48 3.18 10.88 3.43
C LEU A 48 3.63 10.19 2.16
N SER A 49 3.90 10.97 1.11
CA SER A 49 4.50 10.48 -0.11
C SER A 49 5.79 11.23 -0.43
N TYR A 50 6.77 10.51 -0.91
CA TYR A 50 8.04 11.08 -1.37
C TYR A 50 8.65 10.22 -2.46
N ILE A 51 9.53 10.83 -3.25
CA ILE A 51 10.28 10.15 -4.31
C ILE A 51 11.71 9.97 -3.81
N ASP A 52 12.21 8.74 -3.88
CA ASP A 52 13.63 8.41 -3.72
C ASP A 52 14.13 7.76 -5.02
N GLY A 53 14.99 8.47 -5.75
CA GLY A 53 15.40 8.09 -7.09
C GLY A 53 14.21 7.93 -8.04
N ASN A 54 13.92 6.70 -8.47
CA ASN A 54 12.79 6.35 -9.34
C ASN A 54 11.69 5.56 -8.59
N THR A 55 11.67 5.65 -7.26
CA THR A 55 10.71 4.95 -6.41
C THR A 55 9.80 5.96 -5.71
N LEU A 56 8.49 5.83 -5.92
CA LEU A 56 7.47 6.56 -5.16
C LEU A 56 7.15 5.76 -3.89
N ASN A 57 7.46 6.34 -2.74
CA ASN A 57 7.22 5.76 -1.43
C ASN A 57 5.96 6.35 -0.80
N PHE A 58 5.24 5.53 -0.05
CA PHE A 58 4.13 5.93 0.80
C PHE A 58 4.35 5.44 2.21
N GLU A 59 4.25 6.34 3.18
CA GLU A 59 4.31 6.03 4.59
C GLU A 59 2.98 6.40 5.25
N LEU A 60 2.44 5.46 6.03
CA LEU A 60 1.16 5.61 6.70
C LEU A 60 1.41 5.64 8.21
N TYR A 61 0.98 6.71 8.86
CA TYR A 61 1.10 6.91 10.30
C TYR A 61 -0.27 7.13 10.90
N GLU A 62 -0.57 6.45 12.00
CA GLU A 62 -1.71 6.84 12.85
C GLU A 62 -1.40 8.17 13.52
N LYS A 63 -2.33 9.11 13.46
CA LYS A 63 -2.24 10.33 14.27
C LYS A 63 -2.56 9.94 15.71
N GLY A 64 -1.51 9.81 16.53
CA GLY A 64 -1.67 9.64 17.99
C GLY A 64 -2.48 10.78 18.59
N GLU A 65 -3.31 10.48 19.58
CA GLU A 65 -3.97 11.48 20.41
C GLU A 65 -2.89 12.30 21.14
N ASN A 66 -2.98 13.63 21.07
CA ASN A 66 -2.13 14.56 21.84
C ASN A 66 -2.59 14.63 23.29
#